data_AF-A0A0G0R4K3-F1
#
_entry.id   AF-A0A0G0R4K3-F1
#
_cell.length_a   1.000
_cell.length_b   1.000
_cell.length_c   1.000
_cell.angle_alpha   90.00
_cell.angle_beta   90.00
_cell.angle_gamma   90.00
#
_symmetry.space_group_name_H-M   'P 1'
#
loop_
_entity.id
_entity.type
_entity.pdbx_description
1 polymer ?
#
loop_
_entity_poly.entity_id
_entity_poly.type
_entity_poly.pdbx_seq_one_letter_code
_entity_poly.pdbx_strand_id
1 'polypeptide(L)'
;MQDTNSLSTINDLDQIIANQQQKKAAGVTGYIVWGLSIPPISTILSMYFANKKGVLYLLLPTMTIVYTILFALFSFSVIYSPQAFSNVAISKFATKVQTVSVPSWIVISTIVLTLAGSVGGWYLRGVAKKQGSLSKTMMVFLAAVLVLQFFVEFRELVFINTLISKSIGDIYPGL
;
A
#
# COMPACT_ATOMS: atom_id res chain seq x y z
N MET A 1 24.29 40.04 35.31
CA MET A 1 23.82 38.64 35.39
C MET A 1 22.82 38.41 34.25
N GLN A 2 23.31 38.23 33.02
CA GLN A 2 22.44 38.18 31.84
C GLN A 2 23.19 37.49 30.70
N ASP A 3 23.49 36.19 30.82
CA ASP A 3 24.17 35.42 29.75
C ASP A 3 23.97 33.90 29.82
N THR A 4 23.34 33.37 30.88
CA THR A 4 23.11 31.93 31.01
C THR A 4 21.86 31.44 30.27
N ASN A 5 20.82 32.27 30.14
CA ASN A 5 19.58 31.90 29.45
C ASN A 5 19.68 31.96 27.91
N SER A 6 20.55 32.81 27.36
CA SER A 6 20.78 32.89 25.91
C SER A 6 21.57 31.66 25.41
N LEU A 7 22.58 31.23 26.17
CA LEU A 7 23.36 30.03 25.86
C LEU A 7 22.53 28.74 25.91
N SER A 8 21.64 28.58 26.90
CA SER A 8 20.77 27.40 26.97
C SER A 8 19.80 27.35 25.79
N THR A 9 19.24 28.48 25.39
CA THR A 9 18.29 28.58 24.27
C THR A 9 18.97 28.27 22.92
N ILE A 10 20.22 28.70 22.72
CA ILE A 10 20.99 28.40 21.50
C ILE A 10 21.37 26.91 21.47
N ASN A 11 21.80 26.35 22.60
CA ASN A 11 22.15 24.94 22.70
C ASN A 11 20.93 24.03 22.49
N ASP A 12 19.76 24.43 22.99
CA ASP A 12 18.47 23.77 22.74
C ASP A 12 18.08 23.86 21.24
N LEU A 13 18.32 25.01 20.60
CA LEU A 13 18.10 25.17 19.15
C LEU A 13 19.03 24.25 18.34
N ASP A 14 20.32 24.21 18.67
CA ASP A 14 21.28 23.34 17.99
C ASP A 14 20.94 21.87 18.20
N GLN A 15 20.47 21.49 19.39
CA GLN A 15 20.00 20.14 19.66
C GLN A 15 18.71 19.81 18.88
N ILE A 16 17.79 20.76 18.72
CA ILE A 16 16.59 20.62 17.88
C ILE A 16 16.98 20.48 16.40
N ILE A 17 17.93 21.29 15.91
CA ILE A 17 18.40 21.27 14.52
C ILE A 17 19.15 19.96 14.23
N ALA A 18 20.03 19.52 15.14
CA ALA A 18 20.74 18.26 15.04
C ALA A 18 19.77 17.06 15.07
N ASN A 19 18.76 17.10 15.94
CA ASN A 19 17.69 16.08 15.98
C ASN A 19 16.84 16.08 14.69
N GLN A 20 16.59 17.25 14.08
CA GLN A 20 15.90 17.34 12.79
C GLN A 20 16.75 16.82 11.64
N GLN A 21 18.06 17.05 11.65
CA GLN A 21 18.99 16.49 10.66
C GLN A 21 19.15 14.97 10.80
N GLN A 22 19.23 14.43 12.03
CA GLN A 22 19.24 12.98 12.26
C GLN A 22 17.94 12.31 11.82
N LYS A 23 16.77 12.93 12.06
CA LYS A 23 15.48 12.44 11.54
C LYS A 23 15.42 12.43 10.00
N LYS A 24 16.08 13.37 9.33
CA LYS A 24 16.22 13.39 7.86
C LYS A 24 17.14 12.27 7.34
N ALA A 25 18.09 11.78 8.13
CA ALA A 25 19.00 10.69 7.77
C ALA A 25 18.44 9.29 8.04
N ALA A 26 17.37 9.17 8.83
CA ALA A 26 16.76 7.89 9.16
C ALA A 26 16.04 7.28 7.94
N GLY A 27 16.60 6.20 7.41
CA GLY A 27 16.00 5.44 6.31
C GLY A 27 14.66 4.80 6.72
N VAL A 28 13.69 4.81 5.82
CA VAL A 28 12.35 4.21 6.04
C VAL A 28 12.27 2.74 5.61
N THR A 29 13.33 2.18 5.01
CA THR A 29 13.34 0.83 4.44
C THR A 29 13.04 -0.27 5.46
N GLY A 30 13.59 -0.20 6.67
CA GLY A 30 13.32 -1.18 7.71
C GLY A 30 11.84 -1.24 8.11
N TYR A 31 11.19 -0.09 8.18
CA TYR A 31 9.74 0.00 8.43
C TYR A 31 8.93 -0.57 7.27
N ILE A 32 9.40 -0.41 6.04
CA ILE A 32 8.74 -0.96 4.84
C ILE A 32 8.78 -2.49 4.87
N VAL A 33 9.98 -3.06 5.02
CA VAL A 33 10.18 -4.51 5.06
C VAL A 33 9.38 -5.13 6.20
N TRP A 34 9.46 -4.56 7.40
CA TRP A 34 8.73 -5.08 8.54
C TRP A 34 7.22 -4.93 8.35
N GLY A 35 6.78 -3.79 7.81
CA GLY A 35 5.36 -3.51 7.61
C GLY A 35 4.71 -4.40 6.55
N LEU A 36 5.45 -4.86 5.53
CA LEU A 36 4.93 -5.75 4.49
C LEU A 36 5.00 -7.24 4.83
N SER A 37 5.60 -7.61 5.98
CA SER A 37 5.78 -9.02 6.34
C SER A 37 4.48 -9.73 6.69
N ILE A 38 3.58 -9.09 7.45
CA ILE A 38 2.30 -9.65 7.90
C ILE A 38 1.20 -8.57 7.88
N PRO A 39 0.75 -8.10 6.70
CA PRO A 39 -0.33 -7.13 6.60
C PRO A 39 -1.65 -7.72 7.15
N PRO A 40 -2.54 -6.90 7.76
CA PRO A 40 -2.44 -5.45 7.97
C PRO A 40 -1.75 -5.06 9.29
N ILE A 41 -1.56 -6.01 10.22
CA ILE A 41 -1.11 -5.72 11.60
C ILE A 41 0.31 -5.16 11.60
N SER A 42 1.24 -5.77 10.86
CA SER A 42 2.62 -5.29 10.78
C SER A 42 2.70 -3.90 10.15
N THR A 43 1.83 -3.61 9.17
CA THR A 43 1.72 -2.30 8.52
C THR A 43 1.33 -1.21 9.51
N ILE A 44 0.30 -1.46 10.33
CA ILE A 44 -0.18 -0.51 11.34
C ILE A 44 0.90 -0.25 12.40
N LEU A 45 1.56 -1.30 12.90
CA LEU A 45 2.65 -1.19 13.87
C LEU A 45 3.83 -0.40 13.31
N SER A 46 4.20 -0.67 12.06
CA SER A 46 5.26 0.05 11.37
C SER A 46 4.95 1.55 11.25
N MET A 47 3.71 1.91 10.89
CA MET A 47 3.26 3.31 10.85
C MET A 47 3.27 3.95 12.25
N TYR A 48 2.84 3.22 13.29
CA TYR A 48 2.87 3.71 14.67
C TYR A 48 4.29 4.03 15.15
N PHE A 49 5.23 3.11 14.95
CA PHE A 49 6.63 3.34 15.32
C PHE A 49 7.26 4.47 14.49
N ALA A 50 6.96 4.54 13.20
CA ALA A 50 7.43 5.64 12.35
C ALA A 50 6.87 7.00 12.77
N ASN A 51 5.61 7.05 13.24
CA ASN A 51 5.03 8.27 13.80
C ASN A 51 5.78 8.70 15.07
N LYS A 52 6.03 7.76 16.00
CA LYS A 52 6.79 8.04 17.23
C LYS A 52 8.21 8.54 16.95
N LYS A 53 8.87 8.01 15.90
CA LYS A 53 10.21 8.46 15.49
C LYS A 53 10.17 9.69 14.57
N GLY A 54 8.99 10.20 14.22
CA GLY A 54 8.81 11.40 13.41
C GLY A 54 9.15 11.22 11.94
N VAL A 55 9.17 10.00 11.41
CA VAL A 55 9.50 9.69 10.00
C VAL A 55 8.28 9.23 9.18
N LEU A 56 7.08 9.27 9.76
CA LEU A 56 5.84 8.86 9.10
C LEU A 56 5.59 9.63 7.79
N TYR A 57 5.91 10.91 7.76
CA TYR A 57 5.75 11.78 6.58
C TYR A 57 6.53 11.28 5.36
N LEU A 58 7.62 10.52 5.58
CA LEU A 58 8.41 9.90 4.53
C LEU A 58 8.02 8.43 4.30
N LEU A 59 7.64 7.73 5.37
CA LEU A 59 7.22 6.32 5.30
C LEU A 59 5.92 6.17 4.52
N LEU A 60 4.88 6.94 4.85
CA LEU A 60 3.54 6.73 4.33
C LEU A 60 3.46 6.86 2.80
N PRO A 61 4.05 7.90 2.14
CA PRO A 61 4.13 7.95 0.69
C PRO A 61 4.92 6.78 0.11
N THR A 62 6.00 6.36 0.76
CA THR A 62 6.84 5.26 0.27
C THR A 62 6.11 3.91 0.37
N MET A 63 5.42 3.67 1.48
CA MET A 63 4.55 2.50 1.67
C MET A 63 3.42 2.49 0.64
N THR A 64 2.82 3.65 0.37
CA THR A 64 1.76 3.76 -0.65
C THR A 64 2.27 3.32 -2.02
N ILE A 65 3.46 3.76 -2.43
CA ILE A 65 4.05 3.33 -3.71
C ILE A 65 4.25 1.81 -3.73
N VAL A 66 4.92 1.25 -2.71
CA VAL A 66 5.25 -0.19 -2.70
C VAL A 66 3.98 -1.04 -2.67
N TYR A 67 3.02 -0.68 -1.81
CA TYR A 67 1.75 -1.37 -1.73
C TYR A 67 0.97 -1.27 -3.04
N THR A 68 0.97 -0.09 -3.69
CA THR A 68 0.30 0.09 -4.98
C THR A 68 0.88 -0.82 -6.06
N ILE A 69 2.20 -1.06 -6.05
CA ILE A 69 2.83 -1.99 -6.98
C ILE A 69 2.35 -3.43 -6.71
N LEU A 70 2.36 -3.86 -5.44
CA LEU A 70 1.89 -5.19 -5.06
C LEU A 70 0.41 -5.39 -5.40
N PHE A 71 -0.41 -4.39 -5.08
CA PHE A 71 -1.83 -4.30 -5.42
C PHE A 71 -2.06 -4.43 -6.92
N ALA A 72 -1.37 -3.63 -7.74
CA ALA A 72 -1.52 -3.68 -9.18
C ALA A 72 -1.15 -5.05 -9.76
N LEU A 73 -0.07 -5.67 -9.28
CA LEU A 73 0.34 -7.02 -9.71
C LEU A 73 -0.67 -8.09 -9.29
N PHE A 74 -1.18 -8.01 -8.07
CA PHE A 74 -2.21 -8.92 -7.57
C PHE A 74 -3.50 -8.79 -8.37
N SER A 75 -4.07 -7.59 -8.47
CA SER A 75 -5.31 -7.35 -9.20
C SER A 75 -5.17 -7.66 -10.70
N PHE A 76 -4.01 -7.38 -11.31
CA PHE A 76 -3.74 -7.79 -12.68
C PHE A 76 -3.84 -9.32 -12.83
N SER A 77 -3.29 -10.08 -11.88
CA SER A 77 -3.42 -11.53 -11.87
C SER A 77 -4.87 -11.98 -11.73
N VAL A 78 -5.67 -11.34 -10.87
CA VAL A 78 -7.10 -11.66 -10.70
C VAL A 78 -7.92 -11.35 -11.96
N ILE A 79 -7.65 -10.21 -12.61
CA ILE A 79 -8.40 -9.75 -13.79
C ILE A 79 -8.11 -10.63 -15.01
N TYR A 80 -6.84 -10.98 -15.25
CA TYR A 80 -6.43 -11.65 -16.50
C TYR A 80 -6.37 -13.17 -16.38
N SER A 81 -6.20 -13.74 -15.18
CA SER A 81 -6.08 -15.19 -15.02
C SER A 81 -7.27 -16.00 -15.56
N PRO A 82 -8.56 -15.61 -15.39
CA PRO A 82 -9.67 -16.42 -15.87
C PRO A 82 -9.64 -16.60 -17.40
N GLN A 83 -9.30 -15.53 -18.12
CA GLN A 83 -9.20 -15.56 -19.57
C GLN A 83 -7.97 -16.35 -20.04
N ALA A 84 -6.83 -16.18 -19.37
CA ALA A 84 -5.62 -16.95 -19.67
C ALA A 84 -5.84 -18.46 -19.47
N PHE A 85 -6.46 -18.86 -18.35
CA PHE A 85 -6.79 -20.26 -18.09
C PHE A 85 -7.79 -20.81 -19.11
N SER A 86 -8.83 -20.06 -19.46
CA SER A 86 -9.79 -20.48 -20.48
C SER A 86 -9.12 -20.72 -21.83
N ASN A 87 -8.21 -19.84 -22.25
CA ASN A 87 -7.51 -19.99 -23.53
C ASN A 87 -6.62 -21.24 -23.56
N VAL A 88 -5.92 -21.53 -22.47
CA VAL A 88 -5.11 -22.75 -22.33
C VAL A 88 -6.01 -23.99 -22.31
N ALA A 89 -7.12 -23.94 -21.61
CA ALA A 89 -8.04 -25.07 -21.50
C ALA A 89 -8.74 -25.38 -22.83
N ILE A 90 -9.22 -24.37 -23.56
CA ILE A 90 -9.81 -24.54 -24.90
C ILE A 90 -8.78 -25.15 -25.87
N SER A 91 -7.55 -24.62 -25.88
CA SER A 91 -6.51 -25.09 -26.80
C SER A 91 -5.99 -26.49 -26.50
N LYS A 92 -5.96 -26.92 -25.22
CA LYS A 92 -5.43 -28.23 -24.83
C LYS A 92 -6.49 -29.32 -24.68
N PHE A 93 -7.71 -28.99 -24.28
CA PHE A 93 -8.74 -29.97 -23.95
C PHE A 93 -9.95 -29.93 -24.89
N ALA A 94 -9.99 -29.01 -25.86
CA ALA A 94 -11.09 -28.84 -26.81
C ALA A 94 -12.48 -28.70 -26.14
N THR A 95 -12.51 -28.32 -24.86
CA THR A 95 -13.71 -28.16 -24.05
C THR A 95 -14.22 -26.73 -24.12
N LYS A 96 -15.55 -26.56 -24.18
CA LYS A 96 -16.19 -25.25 -23.95
C LYS A 96 -16.00 -24.87 -22.49
N VAL A 97 -15.17 -23.86 -22.23
CA VAL A 97 -14.98 -23.29 -20.90
C VAL A 97 -15.81 -22.01 -20.80
N GLN A 98 -16.66 -21.91 -19.78
CA GLN A 98 -17.37 -20.68 -19.49
C GLN A 98 -16.38 -19.70 -18.84
N THR A 99 -16.08 -18.60 -19.53
CA THR A 99 -15.24 -17.54 -18.96
C THR A 99 -16.00 -16.80 -17.88
N VAL A 100 -15.45 -16.82 -16.67
CA VAL A 100 -15.97 -16.01 -15.58
C VAL A 100 -15.56 -14.57 -15.81
N SER A 101 -16.55 -13.69 -15.94
CA SER A 101 -16.30 -12.25 -16.05
C SER A 101 -15.99 -11.66 -14.67
N VAL A 102 -14.88 -10.93 -14.57
CA VAL A 102 -14.55 -10.15 -13.37
C VAL A 102 -15.44 -8.90 -13.33
N PRO A 103 -16.08 -8.59 -12.19
CA PRO A 103 -16.94 -7.41 -12.06
C PRO A 103 -16.23 -6.11 -12.49
N SER A 104 -16.87 -5.31 -13.36
CA SER A 104 -16.27 -4.09 -13.92
C SER A 104 -15.86 -3.06 -12.87
N TRP A 105 -16.57 -3.01 -11.74
CA TRP A 105 -16.23 -2.09 -10.65
C TRP A 105 -14.87 -2.42 -10.01
N ILE A 106 -14.46 -3.70 -9.96
CA ILE A 106 -13.14 -4.12 -9.48
C ILE A 106 -12.10 -3.53 -10.43
N VAL A 107 -12.23 -3.77 -11.74
CA VAL A 107 -11.31 -3.26 -12.77
C VAL A 107 -11.16 -1.74 -12.70
N ILE A 108 -12.29 -1.01 -12.64
CA ILE A 108 -12.28 0.46 -12.57
C ILE A 108 -11.58 0.93 -11.29
N SER A 109 -11.91 0.32 -10.14
CA SER A 109 -11.31 0.69 -8.86
C SER A 109 -9.81 0.42 -8.83
N THR A 110 -9.35 -0.70 -9.40
CA THR A 110 -7.93 -1.04 -9.53
C THR A 110 -7.18 0.01 -10.33
N ILE A 111 -7.71 0.43 -11.48
CA ILE A 111 -7.06 1.46 -12.33
C ILE A 111 -6.96 2.79 -11.56
N VAL A 112 -8.08 3.26 -11.00
CA VAL A 112 -8.13 4.55 -10.29
C VAL A 112 -7.19 4.55 -9.08
N LEU A 113 -7.23 3.49 -8.26
CA LEU A 113 -6.39 3.39 -7.06
C LEU A 113 -4.91 3.18 -7.41
N THR A 114 -4.60 2.51 -8.51
CA THR A 114 -3.21 2.35 -8.98
C THR A 114 -2.62 3.69 -9.40
N LEU A 115 -3.39 4.50 -10.16
CA LEU A 115 -2.98 5.84 -10.55
C LEU A 115 -2.84 6.76 -9.33
N ALA A 116 -3.85 6.78 -8.45
CA ALA A 116 -3.84 7.60 -7.24
C ALA A 116 -2.67 7.24 -6.32
N GLY A 117 -2.42 5.95 -6.10
CA GLY A 117 -1.34 5.47 -5.24
C GLY A 117 0.06 5.69 -5.82
N SER A 118 0.23 5.46 -7.13
CA SER A 118 1.53 5.65 -7.81
C SER A 118 1.87 7.13 -7.95
N VAL A 119 0.98 7.92 -8.57
CA VAL A 119 1.22 9.35 -8.82
C VAL A 119 1.20 10.12 -7.51
N GLY A 120 0.18 9.90 -6.66
CA GLY A 120 0.07 10.55 -5.36
C GLY A 120 1.21 10.18 -4.43
N GLY A 121 1.56 8.90 -4.34
CA GLY A 121 2.68 8.43 -3.53
C GLY A 121 4.02 9.01 -4.00
N TRP A 122 4.30 8.99 -5.30
CA TRP A 122 5.54 9.54 -5.86
C TRP A 122 5.65 11.04 -5.66
N TYR A 123 4.60 11.79 -6.00
CA TYR A 123 4.56 13.24 -5.86
C TYR A 123 4.73 13.67 -4.40
N LEU A 124 3.93 13.10 -3.49
CA LEU A 124 3.96 13.46 -2.06
C LEU A 124 5.26 12.99 -1.39
N ARG A 125 5.89 11.91 -1.84
CA ARG A 125 7.24 11.54 -1.41
C ARG A 125 8.27 12.60 -1.80
N GLY A 126 8.17 13.14 -3.01
CA GLY A 126 9.02 14.23 -3.48
C GLY A 126 8.84 15.50 -2.64
N VAL A 127 7.59 15.85 -2.33
CA VAL A 127 7.25 16.98 -1.44
C VAL A 127 7.80 16.75 -0.02
N ALA A 128 7.57 15.57 0.55
CA ALA A 128 8.04 15.17 1.88
C ALA A 128 9.57 15.27 2.02
N LYS A 129 10.32 14.84 1.01
CA LYS A 129 11.79 14.95 1.00
C LYS A 129 12.26 16.40 0.95
N LYS A 130 11.62 17.25 0.14
CA LYS A 130 11.99 18.66 -0.01
C LYS A 130 11.64 19.48 1.24
N GLN A 131 10.46 19.26 1.81
CA GLN A 131 9.93 20.07 2.91
C GLN A 131 10.27 19.50 4.29
N GLY A 132 10.76 18.25 4.38
CA GLY A 132 11.03 17.58 5.66
C GLY A 132 9.77 17.30 6.49
N SER A 133 8.59 17.45 5.90
CA SER A 133 7.30 17.22 6.53
C SER A 133 6.24 16.98 5.44
N LEU A 134 5.07 16.47 5.85
CA LEU A 134 3.90 16.31 4.97
C LEU A 134 2.66 16.75 5.75
N SER A 135 1.73 17.45 5.09
CA SER A 135 0.52 17.91 5.76
C SER A 135 -0.36 16.73 6.22
N LYS A 136 -1.15 16.95 7.28
CA LYS A 136 -2.08 15.93 7.77
C LYS A 136 -3.09 15.51 6.69
N THR A 137 -3.57 16.45 5.88
CA THR A 137 -4.53 16.17 4.79
C THR A 137 -3.90 15.28 3.72
N MET A 138 -2.65 15.53 3.33
CA MET A 138 -1.91 14.69 2.39
C MET A 138 -1.64 13.28 2.96
N MET A 139 -1.31 13.19 4.26
CA MET A 139 -1.17 11.90 4.92
C MET A 139 -2.49 11.13 4.96
N VAL A 140 -3.60 11.78 5.32
CA VAL A 140 -4.94 11.16 5.35
C VAL A 140 -5.35 10.68 3.96
N PHE A 141 -5.06 11.45 2.91
CA PHE A 141 -5.31 11.04 1.53
C PHE A 141 -4.57 9.74 1.18
N LEU A 142 -3.26 9.65 1.46
CA LEU A 142 -2.48 8.44 1.19
C LEU A 142 -2.96 7.24 2.02
N ALA A 143 -3.32 7.47 3.28
CA ALA A 143 -3.90 6.43 4.13
C ALA A 143 -5.24 5.93 3.57
N ALA A 144 -6.10 6.82 3.08
CA ALA A 144 -7.37 6.45 2.45
C ALA A 144 -7.15 5.61 1.18
N VAL A 145 -6.16 5.96 0.34
CA VAL A 145 -5.79 5.16 -0.83
C VAL A 145 -5.39 3.74 -0.42
N LEU A 146 -4.53 3.59 0.59
CA LEU A 146 -4.11 2.28 1.09
C LEU A 146 -5.28 1.45 1.62
N VAL A 147 -6.18 2.05 2.41
CA VAL A 147 -7.36 1.37 2.95
C VAL A 147 -8.29 0.91 1.82
N LEU A 148 -8.51 1.76 0.81
CA LEU A 148 -9.33 1.42 -0.35
C LEU A 148 -8.69 0.30 -1.20
N GLN A 149 -7.36 0.30 -1.37
CA GLN A 149 -6.64 -0.79 -2.04
C GLN A 149 -6.84 -2.12 -1.31
N PHE A 150 -6.65 -2.13 0.02
CA PHE A 150 -6.88 -3.32 0.84
C PHE A 150 -8.33 -3.82 0.75
N PHE A 151 -9.30 -2.89 0.71
CA PHE A 151 -10.70 -3.24 0.54
C PHE A 151 -10.97 -3.91 -0.81
N VAL A 152 -10.39 -3.40 -1.91
CA VAL A 152 -10.54 -4.02 -3.23
C VAL A 152 -9.90 -5.40 -3.27
N GLU A 153 -8.68 -5.56 -2.75
CA GLU A 153 -8.01 -6.88 -2.67
C GLU A 153 -8.82 -7.89 -1.87
N PHE A 154 -9.39 -7.48 -0.74
CA PHE A 154 -10.26 -8.35 0.05
C PHE A 154 -11.46 -8.84 -0.79
N ARG A 155 -12.07 -7.96 -1.59
CA ARG A 155 -13.18 -8.33 -2.47
C ARG A 155 -12.74 -9.22 -3.64
N GLU A 156 -11.54 -9.01 -4.18
CA GLU A 156 -10.93 -9.90 -5.16
C GLU A 156 -10.69 -11.30 -4.58
N LEU A 157 -10.20 -11.40 -3.34
CA LEU A 157 -10.04 -12.68 -2.63
C LEU A 157 -11.38 -13.39 -2.40
N VAL A 158 -12.41 -12.66 -1.97
CA VAL A 158 -13.76 -13.22 -1.81
C VAL A 158 -14.31 -13.73 -3.15
N PHE A 159 -14.08 -12.99 -4.23
CA PHE A 159 -14.46 -13.41 -5.59
C PHE A 159 -13.75 -14.72 -5.97
N ILE A 160 -12.42 -14.79 -5.83
CA ILE A 160 -11.64 -16.02 -6.08
C ILE A 160 -12.17 -17.19 -5.26
N ASN A 161 -12.39 -16.98 -3.95
CA ASN A 161 -12.89 -18.03 -3.07
C ASN A 161 -14.26 -18.55 -3.51
N THR A 162 -15.15 -17.66 -3.95
CA THR A 162 -16.47 -18.02 -4.48
C THR A 162 -16.35 -18.88 -5.74
N LEU A 163 -15.42 -18.53 -6.64
CA LEU A 163 -15.18 -19.32 -7.86
C LEU A 163 -14.63 -20.71 -7.55
N ILE A 164 -13.66 -20.81 -6.65
CA ILE A 164 -13.08 -22.10 -6.23
C ILE A 164 -14.16 -22.95 -5.57
N SER A 165 -14.92 -22.38 -4.63
CA SER A 165 -15.97 -23.11 -3.90
C SER A 165 -17.06 -23.62 -4.84
N LYS A 166 -17.48 -22.80 -5.81
CA LYS A 166 -18.46 -23.22 -6.83
C LYS A 166 -17.89 -24.34 -7.71
N SER A 167 -16.64 -24.21 -8.15
CA SER A 167 -15.98 -25.25 -8.94
C SER A 167 -15.86 -26.58 -8.19
N ILE A 168 -15.61 -26.57 -6.88
CA ILE A 168 -15.51 -27.80 -6.07
C ILE A 168 -16.90 -28.43 -5.90
N GLY A 169 -17.93 -27.63 -5.61
CA GLY A 169 -19.31 -28.11 -5.50
C GLY A 169 -19.85 -28.72 -6.79
N ASP A 170 -19.43 -28.19 -7.95
CA ASP A 170 -19.78 -28.75 -9.26
C ASP A 170 -19.02 -30.06 -9.57
N ILE A 171 -17.83 -30.28 -8.99
CA ILE A 171 -17.03 -31.51 -9.16
C ILE A 171 -17.47 -32.62 -8.19
N TYR A 172 -17.93 -32.27 -6.99
CA TYR A 172 -18.43 -33.19 -5.97
C TYR A 172 -19.86 -32.81 -5.55
N PRO A 173 -20.88 -33.14 -6.37
CA PRO A 173 -22.26 -32.89 -6.00
C PRO A 173 -22.66 -33.79 -4.82
N GLY A 174 -22.75 -33.23 -3.61
CA GLY A 174 -23.25 -33.93 -2.41
C GLY A 174 -22.44 -33.79 -1.12
N LEU A 175 -21.46 -32.89 -1.05
CA LEU A 175 -20.87 -32.38 0.21
C LEU A 175 -21.55 -31.06 0.62
#